data_AF-A0A4Y8UMT7-F1
#
_entry.id   AF-A0A4Y8UMT7-F1
#
_cell.length_a   1.000
_cell.length_b   1.000
_cell.length_c   1.000
_cell.angle_alpha   90.00
_cell.angle_beta   90.00
_cell.angle_gamma   90.00
#
_symmetry.space_group_name_H-M   'P 1'
#
loop_
_entity.id
_entity.type
_entity.pdbx_description
1 polymer ?
#
loop_
_entity_poly.entity_id
_entity_poly.type
_entity_poly.pdbx_seq_one_letter_code
_entity_poly.pdbx_strand_id
1 'polypeptide(L)'
;MDALQRWMDDVVPALGVDPDLVSATTDDVLDMVRDVAHGVVRPGAPLTAYLVGLAAGRAAAEGQDPAAAVRDGLAQVDALVRAWEPTSA
;
A
#
# COMPACT_ATOMS: atom_id res chain seq x y z
N MET A 1 -8.27 1.70 -22.09
CA MET A 1 -8.21 1.37 -20.65
C MET A 1 -7.75 -0.06 -20.49
N ASP A 2 -6.73 -0.29 -19.66
CA ASP A 2 -6.37 -1.64 -19.23
C ASP A 2 -7.38 -2.20 -18.22
N ALA A 3 -7.24 -3.48 -17.87
CA ALA A 3 -8.14 -4.17 -16.95
C ALA A 3 -8.05 -3.64 -15.50
N LEU A 4 -6.89 -3.12 -15.08
CA LEU A 4 -6.70 -2.58 -13.75
C LEU A 4 -7.46 -1.27 -13.59
N GLN A 5 -7.31 -0.34 -14.53
CA GLN A 5 -8.02 0.93 -14.51
C GLN A 5 -9.54 0.70 -14.46
N ARG A 6 -10.08 -0.20 -15.29
CA ARG A 6 -11.52 -0.52 -15.26
C ARG A 6 -11.97 -1.08 -13.91
N TRP A 7 -11.13 -1.91 -13.29
CA TRP A 7 -11.44 -2.45 -11.98
C TRP A 7 -11.41 -1.38 -10.88
N MET A 8 -10.44 -0.47 -10.94
CA MET A 8 -10.36 0.66 -10.00
C MET A 8 -11.56 1.59 -10.13
N ASP A 9 -12.02 1.86 -11.35
CA ASP A 9 -13.22 2.66 -11.61
C ASP A 9 -14.48 2.07 -10.95
N ASP A 10 -14.57 0.75 -10.80
CA ASP A 10 -15.69 0.07 -10.12
C ASP A 10 -15.52 0.05 -8.59
N VAL A 11 -14.31 -0.24 -8.09
CA VAL A 11 -14.06 -0.48 -6.65
C VAL A 11 -13.96 0.80 -5.83
N VAL A 12 -13.29 1.83 -6.36
CA VAL A 12 -13.11 3.12 -5.67
C VAL A 12 -14.44 3.72 -5.20
N PRO A 13 -15.45 3.91 -6.08
CA PRO A 13 -16.74 4.42 -5.64
C PRO A 13 -17.50 3.45 -4.76
N ALA A 14 -17.40 2.13 -4.99
CA ALA A 14 -18.07 1.12 -4.17
C ALA A 14 -17.59 1.12 -2.70
N LEU A 15 -16.33 1.48 -2.47
CA LEU A 15 -15.75 1.60 -1.12
C LEU A 15 -15.82 3.01 -0.54
N GLY A 16 -16.25 4.00 -1.33
CA GLY A 16 -16.33 5.40 -0.91
C GLY A 16 -14.97 6.01 -0.58
N VAL A 17 -13.90 5.54 -1.24
CA VAL A 17 -12.55 6.09 -1.08
C VAL A 17 -12.32 7.23 -2.06
N ASP A 18 -11.48 8.19 -1.66
CA ASP A 18 -11.15 9.36 -2.48
C ASP A 18 -10.36 8.94 -3.73
N PRO A 19 -10.86 9.20 -4.96
CA PRO A 19 -10.18 8.85 -6.20
C PRO A 19 -8.84 9.57 -6.37
N ASP A 20 -8.70 10.80 -5.87
CA ASP A 20 -7.46 11.56 -5.99
C ASP A 20 -6.36 10.96 -5.11
N LEU A 21 -6.74 10.50 -3.91
CA LEU A 21 -5.83 9.74 -3.02
C LEU A 21 -5.36 8.45 -3.68
N VAL A 22 -6.27 7.68 -4.27
CA VAL A 22 -5.96 6.41 -4.93
C VAL A 22 -5.00 6.65 -6.10
N SER A 23 -5.29 7.63 -6.95
CA SER A 23 -4.44 8.02 -8.08
C SER A 23 -3.04 8.46 -7.61
N ALA A 24 -2.97 9.26 -6.55
CA ALA A 24 -1.71 9.78 -6.01
C ALA A 24 -0.81 8.74 -5.29
N THR A 25 -1.31 7.52 -5.05
CA THR A 25 -0.58 6.50 -4.26
C THR A 25 -0.50 5.13 -4.91
N THR A 26 -1.19 4.90 -6.04
CA THR A 26 -1.27 3.59 -6.70
C THR A 26 0.11 3.03 -7.05
N ASP A 27 0.97 3.83 -7.70
CA ASP A 27 2.29 3.36 -8.14
C ASP A 27 3.17 2.98 -6.94
N ASP A 28 3.21 3.82 -5.89
CA ASP A 28 3.97 3.56 -4.67
C ASP A 28 3.52 2.26 -3.97
N VAL A 29 2.20 2.01 -3.92
CA VAL A 29 1.64 0.78 -3.35
C VAL A 29 2.03 -0.45 -4.18
N LEU A 30 1.98 -0.35 -5.51
CA LEU A 30 2.33 -1.46 -6.39
C LEU A 30 3.83 -1.80 -6.33
N ASP A 31 4.68 -0.80 -6.18
CA ASP A 31 6.12 -1.00 -5.98
C ASP A 31 6.42 -1.65 -4.62
N MET A 32 5.79 -1.21 -3.54
CA MET A 32 5.91 -1.89 -2.24
C MET A 32 5.43 -3.34 -2.30
N VAL A 33 4.30 -3.61 -2.97
CA VAL A 33 3.79 -4.98 -3.17
C VAL A 33 4.82 -5.85 -3.91
N ARG A 34 5.47 -5.30 -4.95
CA ARG A 34 6.56 -5.96 -5.66
C ARG A 34 7.72 -6.26 -4.72
N ASP A 35 8.17 -5.29 -3.93
CA ASP A 35 9.34 -5.44 -3.08
C ASP A 35 9.11 -6.45 -1.96
N VAL A 36 7.95 -6.43 -1.31
CA VAL A 36 7.60 -7.44 -0.29
C VAL A 36 7.48 -8.83 -0.90
N ALA A 37 6.88 -8.95 -2.10
CA ALA A 37 6.68 -10.25 -2.74
C ALA A 37 8.01 -10.95 -3.11
N HIS A 38 9.02 -10.17 -3.51
CA HIS A 38 10.34 -10.68 -3.91
C HIS A 38 11.35 -10.70 -2.77
N GLY A 39 11.34 -9.71 -1.88
CA GLY A 39 12.32 -9.54 -0.81
C GLY A 39 11.97 -10.27 0.49
N VAL A 40 10.68 -10.55 0.74
CA VAL A 40 10.22 -11.21 1.97
C VAL A 40 9.55 -12.55 1.65
N VAL A 41 8.30 -12.50 1.18
CA VAL A 41 7.50 -13.68 0.78
C VAL A 41 6.25 -13.23 0.04
N ARG A 42 5.86 -13.94 -1.02
CA ARG A 42 4.69 -13.59 -1.85
C ARG A 42 3.37 -13.38 -1.06
N PRO A 43 2.99 -14.22 -0.08
CA PRO A 43 1.80 -13.97 0.74
C PRO A 43 1.87 -12.68 1.58
N GLY A 44 3.08 -12.18 1.86
CA GLY A 44 3.29 -10.98 2.67
C GLY A 44 2.86 -9.70 1.94
N ALA A 45 2.92 -9.67 0.61
CA ALA A 45 2.63 -8.48 -0.17
C ALA A 45 1.19 -7.95 0.01
N PRO A 46 0.12 -8.75 -0.22
CA PRO A 46 -1.25 -8.27 0.00
C PRO A 46 -1.54 -7.96 1.48
N LEU A 47 -0.95 -8.71 2.42
CA LEU A 47 -1.11 -8.44 3.85
C LEU A 47 -0.48 -7.10 4.25
N THR A 48 0.68 -6.77 3.67
CA THR A 48 1.37 -5.51 3.95
C THR A 48 0.62 -4.32 3.38
N ALA A 49 0.07 -4.42 2.16
CA ALA A 49 -0.79 -3.39 1.59
C ALA A 49 -2.02 -3.11 2.47
N TYR A 50 -2.66 -4.16 2.98
CA TYR A 50 -3.76 -4.02 3.93
C TYR A 50 -3.35 -3.30 5.23
N LEU A 51 -2.19 -3.65 5.81
CA LEU A 51 -1.68 -3.04 7.04
C LEU A 51 -1.31 -1.56 6.84
N VAL A 52 -0.69 -1.21 5.71
CA VAL A 52 -0.42 0.20 5.35
C VAL A 52 -1.73 0.98 5.24
N GLY A 53 -2.76 0.40 4.60
CA GLY A 53 -4.09 1.01 4.53
C GLY A 53 -4.72 1.25 5.91
N LEU A 54 -4.64 0.28 6.83
CA LEU A 54 -5.12 0.44 8.20
C LEU A 54 -4.37 1.54 8.97
N ALA A 55 -3.03 1.58 8.83
CA ALA A 55 -2.20 2.59 9.49
C ALA A 55 -2.49 4.00 8.96
N ALA A 56 -2.59 4.15 7.64
CA ALA A 56 -2.94 5.41 6.99
C ALA A 56 -4.35 5.88 7.37
N GLY A 57 -5.33 4.98 7.41
CA GLY A 57 -6.69 5.29 7.86
C GLY A 57 -6.74 5.80 9.30
N ARG A 58 -5.95 5.20 10.20
CA ARG A 58 -5.80 5.68 11.58
C ARG A 58 -5.15 7.07 11.64
N ALA A 59 -4.05 7.28 10.92
CA ALA A 59 -3.36 8.58 10.86
C ALA A 59 -4.28 9.69 10.31
N ALA A 60 -5.07 9.38 9.28
CA ALA A 60 -6.07 10.30 8.73
C ALA A 60 -7.15 10.66 9.76
N ALA A 61 -7.61 9.70 10.56
CA ALA A 61 -8.55 9.94 11.66
C ALA A 61 -7.96 10.82 12.78
N GLU A 62 -6.63 10.84 12.91
CA GLU A 62 -5.87 11.71 13.81
C GLU A 62 -5.55 13.09 13.18
N GLY A 63 -6.02 13.35 11.95
CA GLY A 63 -5.92 14.64 11.25
C GLY A 63 -4.72 14.79 10.32
N GLN A 64 -3.99 13.71 10.06
CA GLN A 64 -2.88 13.73 9.09
C GLN A 64 -3.40 13.70 7.64
N ASP A 65 -2.62 14.22 6.70
CA ASP A 65 -2.90 14.07 5.27
C ASP A 65 -2.87 12.57 4.88
N PRO A 66 -3.95 12.01 4.31
CA PRO A 66 -4.01 10.59 3.97
C PRO A 66 -2.91 10.15 2.99
N ALA A 67 -2.59 11.00 2.00
CA ALA A 67 -1.56 10.65 1.00
C ALA A 67 -0.17 10.62 1.64
N ALA A 68 0.16 11.60 2.47
CA ALA A 68 1.39 11.58 3.28
C ALA A 68 1.43 10.35 4.21
N ALA A 69 0.34 10.03 4.90
CA ALA A 69 0.28 8.88 5.80
C ALA A 69 0.49 7.54 5.09
N VAL A 70 -0.04 7.38 3.87
CA VAL A 70 0.26 6.22 3.02
C VAL A 70 1.74 6.17 2.70
N ARG A 71 2.34 7.26 2.17
CA ARG A 71 3.77 7.28 1.81
C ARG A 71 4.69 7.02 3.00
N ASP A 72 4.37 7.55 4.17
CA ASP A 72 5.11 7.29 5.41
C ASP A 72 5.06 5.80 5.77
N GLY A 73 3.88 5.18 5.68
CA GLY A 73 3.73 3.74 5.90
C GLY A 73 4.51 2.90 4.88
N LEU A 74 4.48 3.28 3.60
CA LEU A 74 5.25 2.62 2.55
C LEU A 74 6.76 2.74 2.78
N ALA A 75 7.25 3.91 3.19
CA ALA A 75 8.66 4.13 3.51
C ALA A 75 9.11 3.29 4.72
N GLN A 76 8.27 3.15 5.75
CA GLN A 76 8.55 2.26 6.88
C GLN A 76 8.64 0.79 6.45
N VAL A 77 7.75 0.35 5.56
CA VAL A 77 7.78 -1.01 5.01
C VAL A 77 9.03 -1.25 4.17
N ASP A 78 9.39 -0.32 3.27
CA ASP A 78 10.60 -0.43 2.46
C ASP A 78 11.85 -0.59 3.33
N ALA A 79 11.96 0.19 4.41
CA ALA A 79 13.06 0.05 5.37
C ALA A 79 13.10 -1.34 6.03
N LEU A 80 11.93 -1.91 6.38
CA LEU A 80 11.84 -3.27 6.93
C LEU A 80 12.22 -4.33 5.90
N VAL A 81 11.79 -4.19 4.65
CA VAL A 81 12.15 -5.10 3.55
C VAL A 81 13.66 -5.09 3.33
N ARG A 82 14.31 -3.91 3.31
CA ARG A 82 15.77 -3.79 3.15
C ARG A 82 16.56 -4.41 4.30
N ALA A 83 16.01 -4.38 5.52
CA ALA A 83 16.61 -4.96 6.70
C ALA A 83 16.25 -6.44 6.90
N TRP A 84 15.42 -7.03 6.02
CA TRP A 84 14.94 -8.39 6.18
C TRP A 84 16.04 -9.41 5.89
N GLU A 85 16.44 -10.16 6.91
CA GLU A 85 17.29 -11.34 6.77
C GLU A 85 16.40 -12.58 6.74
N PRO A 86 16.39 -13.36 5.63
CA PRO A 86 15.65 -14.62 5.59
C PRO A 86 16.20 -15.55 6.68
N THR A 87 15.35 -15.94 7.63
CA THR A 87 15.71 -17.02 8.56
C THR A 87 16.02 -18.26 7.71
N SER A 88 17.29 -18.68 7.71
CA SER A 88 17.68 -19.95 7.11
C SER A 88 16.94 -21.05 7.87
N ALA A 89 16.00 -21.71 7.20
CA ALA A 89 15.32 -22.91 7.71
C ALA A 89 16.27 -24.11 7.70
#